data_AF-A0A9X0BQ39-F1
#
_entry.id   AF-A0A9X0BQ39-F1
#
_cell.length_a   1.000
_cell.length_b   1.000
_cell.length_c   1.000
_cell.angle_alpha   90.00
_cell.angle_beta   90.00
_cell.angle_gamma   90.00
#
_symmetry.space_group_name_H-M   'P 1'
#
loop_
_entity.id
_entity.type
_entity.pdbx_description
1 polymer ?
#
loop_
_entity_poly.entity_id
_entity_poly.type
_entity_poly.pdbx_seq_one_letter_code
_entity_poly.pdbx_strand_id
1 'polypeptide(L)'
;MAWRPDDPVTLPDGRLVCRPHRLVVCGYCTVDYSFMNELSDEDDVDAEASELGDHTDDIDGPLGVIGAPLPRAEPRAGTGRVSPTKFSPSNPSDTPQTLFPLRRTENATPPVYRFIRRNDETQFLIYTDGACLDNGGANPRAGCCFLYRNSTQNPKICGYTSFPLEKQGPTGIEHPQTSNRAELRAVIAAMRFRVWTGEGCRCLVIATDSEYVVEGMTKWVKGWIRNNWKTSTGASVKNKDLWECLLGEVGRWNEEGMRIQFWRTPREWNTEADQHAKVAATKSASQEFGDIHGVLV
;
A
#
# COMPACT_ATOMS: atom_id res chain seq x y z
N MET A 1 0.67 -28.45 -14.17
CA MET A 1 1.07 -27.03 -14.06
C MET A 1 0.19 -26.38 -13.01
N ALA A 2 0.77 -25.94 -11.90
CA ALA A 2 0.01 -25.26 -10.84
C ALA A 2 -0.41 -23.87 -11.34
N TRP A 3 -1.71 -23.59 -11.21
CA TRP A 3 -2.35 -22.31 -11.55
C TRP A 3 -1.69 -21.15 -10.77
N ARG A 4 -1.32 -20.07 -11.48
CA ARG A 4 -0.78 -18.83 -10.90
C ARG A 4 -1.76 -17.68 -11.16
N PRO A 5 -2.27 -17.01 -10.10
CA PRO A 5 -3.30 -15.98 -10.24
C PRO A 5 -2.85 -14.69 -10.96
N ASP A 6 -1.57 -14.30 -10.85
CA ASP A 6 -1.06 -12.99 -11.33
C ASP A 6 -0.26 -13.07 -12.62
N ASP A 7 -0.59 -14.04 -13.47
CA ASP A 7 0.06 -14.15 -14.77
C ASP A 7 -0.86 -13.53 -15.83
N PRO A 8 -1.06 -12.18 -15.85
CA PRO A 8 -1.93 -11.58 -16.85
C PRO A 8 -1.40 -11.92 -18.23
N VAL A 9 -2.32 -11.93 -19.20
CA VAL A 9 -1.94 -12.17 -20.58
C VAL A 9 -2.21 -10.92 -21.37
N THR A 10 -1.21 -10.49 -22.12
CA THR A 10 -1.36 -9.44 -23.11
C THR A 10 -2.12 -9.99 -24.31
N LEU A 11 -3.24 -9.36 -24.65
CA LEU A 11 -4.01 -9.63 -25.86
C LEU A 11 -3.26 -9.09 -27.10
N PRO A 12 -3.59 -9.54 -28.33
CA PRO A 12 -2.97 -9.03 -29.55
C PRO A 12 -3.08 -7.52 -29.76
N ASP A 13 -4.05 -6.88 -29.11
CA ASP A 13 -4.27 -5.42 -29.15
C ASP A 13 -3.51 -4.67 -28.03
N GLY A 14 -2.61 -5.35 -27.31
CA GLY A 14 -1.79 -4.78 -26.25
C GLY A 14 -2.47 -4.72 -24.87
N ARG A 15 -3.77 -5.01 -24.77
CA ARG A 15 -4.46 -4.95 -23.47
C ARG A 15 -4.07 -6.11 -22.56
N LEU A 16 -3.78 -5.80 -21.30
CA LEU A 16 -3.58 -6.81 -20.25
C LEU A 16 -4.94 -7.29 -19.69
N VAL A 17 -5.10 -8.61 -19.60
CA VAL A 17 -6.28 -9.25 -19.00
C VAL A 17 -5.87 -10.31 -18.00
N CYS A 18 -6.73 -10.60 -17.03
CA CYS A 18 -6.53 -11.76 -16.17
C CYS A 18 -6.53 -13.05 -17.02
N ARG A 19 -5.56 -13.93 -16.81
CA ARG A 19 -5.43 -15.20 -17.56
C ARG A 19 -6.65 -16.12 -17.50
N PRO A 20 -7.24 -16.41 -16.31
CA PRO A 20 -8.33 -17.38 -16.24
C PRO A 20 -9.63 -16.90 -16.89
N HIS A 21 -9.98 -15.61 -16.78
CA HIS A 21 -11.28 -15.11 -17.23
C HIS A 21 -11.21 -14.19 -18.46
N ARG A 22 -10.00 -13.79 -18.88
CA ARG A 22 -9.76 -12.90 -20.04
C ARG A 22 -10.47 -11.55 -19.94
N LEU A 23 -10.62 -11.04 -18.72
CA LEU A 23 -11.22 -9.72 -18.43
C LEU A 23 -10.15 -8.71 -18.01
N VAL A 24 -10.25 -7.47 -18.51
CA VAL A 24 -9.43 -6.32 -18.08
C VAL A 24 -9.75 -5.95 -16.64
N VAL A 25 -11.04 -5.84 -16.32
CA VAL A 25 -11.56 -5.69 -14.96
C VAL A 25 -12.26 -6.99 -14.60
N CYS A 26 -11.69 -7.75 -13.66
CA CYS A 26 -12.17 -9.09 -13.34
C CYS A 26 -12.77 -9.15 -11.93
N GLY A 27 -14.09 -9.29 -11.85
CA GLY A 27 -14.80 -9.50 -10.57
C GLY A 27 -14.48 -10.84 -9.90
N TYR A 28 -14.07 -11.86 -10.66
CA TYR A 28 -13.71 -13.18 -10.11
C TYR A 28 -12.33 -13.19 -9.45
N CYS A 29 -11.35 -12.56 -10.10
CA CYS A 29 -9.97 -12.46 -9.62
C CYS A 29 -9.73 -11.20 -8.77
N THR A 30 -10.72 -10.32 -8.67
CA THR A 30 -10.64 -9.02 -7.97
C THR A 30 -9.48 -8.14 -8.43
N VAL A 31 -9.17 -8.15 -9.73
CA VAL A 31 -8.08 -7.37 -10.34
C VAL A 31 -8.62 -6.39 -11.38
N ASP A 32 -7.89 -5.30 -11.60
CA ASP A 32 -8.22 -4.27 -12.58
C ASP A 32 -6.95 -3.82 -13.31
N TYR A 33 -6.77 -4.28 -14.55
CA TYR A 33 -5.65 -3.92 -15.43
C TYR A 33 -5.93 -2.67 -16.28
N SER A 34 -7.07 -1.99 -16.08
CA SER A 34 -7.44 -0.81 -16.88
C SER A 34 -6.51 0.38 -16.68
N PHE A 35 -5.68 0.35 -15.63
CA PHE A 35 -4.62 1.34 -15.42
C PHE A 35 -3.55 1.32 -16.52
N MET A 36 -3.37 0.20 -17.23
CA MET A 36 -2.38 0.12 -18.32
C MET A 36 -2.72 1.03 -19.49
N ASN A 37 -4.00 1.36 -19.68
CA ASN A 37 -4.43 2.32 -20.71
C ASN A 37 -4.04 3.77 -20.36
N GLU A 38 -3.57 4.02 -19.14
CA GLU A 38 -3.22 5.35 -18.63
C GLU A 38 -1.72 5.67 -18.75
N LEU A 39 -0.91 4.66 -19.11
CA LEU A 39 0.54 4.73 -19.17
C LEU A 39 0.99 4.85 -20.64
N SER A 40 1.94 5.74 -20.94
CA SER A 40 2.62 5.81 -22.25
C SER A 40 3.97 5.10 -22.23
N ASP A 41 4.45 4.70 -23.41
CA ASP A 41 5.80 4.16 -23.62
C ASP A 41 6.93 5.19 -23.34
N GLU A 42 6.61 6.46 -23.08
CA GLU A 42 7.58 7.55 -22.88
C GLU A 42 7.91 7.85 -21.39
N ASP A 43 7.31 7.13 -20.43
CA ASP A 43 7.52 7.38 -19.00
C ASP A 43 8.77 6.67 -18.40
N ASP A 44 9.50 5.88 -19.21
CA ASP A 44 10.75 5.19 -18.85
C ASP A 44 11.99 6.12 -18.98
N VAL A 45 11.97 7.28 -18.33
CA VAL A 45 13.19 8.08 -18.14
C VAL A 45 13.74 7.87 -16.74
N ASP A 46 14.74 6.99 -16.65
CA ASP A 46 15.63 6.81 -15.50
C ASP A 46 16.23 8.16 -15.13
N ALA A 47 15.82 8.69 -13.97
CA ALA A 47 16.40 9.89 -13.40
C ALA A 47 17.61 9.50 -12.55
N GLU A 48 18.82 9.70 -13.10
CA GLU A 48 20.03 9.74 -12.28
C GLU A 48 19.90 10.86 -11.24
N ALA A 49 19.98 10.48 -9.96
CA ALA A 49 19.99 11.42 -8.85
C ALA A 49 21.37 12.09 -8.80
N SER A 50 21.43 13.39 -9.09
CA SER A 50 22.61 14.20 -8.78
C SER A 50 22.66 14.47 -7.27
N GLU A 51 23.77 14.04 -6.65
CA GLU A 51 24.09 14.32 -5.26
C GLU A 51 24.28 15.82 -5.04
N LEU A 52 23.56 16.39 -4.07
CA LEU A 52 23.82 17.73 -3.56
C LEU A 52 23.75 17.73 -2.04
N GLY A 53 24.94 17.91 -1.44
CA GLY A 53 25.19 18.80 -0.31
C GLY A 53 24.63 18.39 1.06
N ASP A 54 25.48 17.75 1.85
CA ASP A 54 25.33 17.53 3.28
C ASP A 54 25.31 18.86 4.07
N HIS A 55 24.25 19.07 4.85
CA HIS A 55 24.21 20.04 5.93
C HIS A 55 23.48 19.43 7.12
N THR A 56 24.25 19.02 8.13
CA THR A 56 23.78 18.61 9.45
C THR A 56 23.51 19.86 10.28
N ASP A 57 22.27 20.06 10.71
CA ASP A 57 21.96 20.87 11.88
C ASP A 57 21.29 19.97 12.92
N ASP A 58 21.96 19.87 14.08
CA ASP A 58 21.50 19.17 15.27
C ASP A 58 20.19 19.79 15.80
N ILE A 59 19.14 18.98 15.95
CA ILE A 59 17.97 19.34 16.76
C ILE A 59 17.71 18.23 17.76
N ASP A 60 18.15 18.48 18.99
CA ASP A 60 17.76 17.77 20.20
C ASP A 60 16.35 18.21 20.60
N GLY A 61 15.39 17.29 20.61
CA GLY A 61 13.98 17.54 20.90
C GLY A 61 13.39 16.40 21.74
N PRO A 62 12.59 16.69 22.77
CA PRO A 62 12.32 15.75 23.85
C PRO A 62 11.46 14.57 23.41
N LEU A 63 11.85 13.38 23.87
CA LEU A 63 11.11 12.12 23.76
C LEU A 63 9.71 12.27 24.36
N GLY A 64 8.70 12.34 23.47
CA GLY A 64 7.29 12.44 23.81
C GLY A 64 6.70 11.13 24.34
N VAL A 65 5.88 11.27 25.38
CA VAL A 65 5.23 10.24 26.18
C VAL A 65 4.21 9.41 25.38
N ILE A 66 4.21 8.10 25.62
CA ILE A 66 3.32 7.10 25.04
C ILE A 66 1.92 7.23 25.67
N GLY A 67 0.86 7.40 24.86
CA GLY A 67 -0.52 7.14 25.32
C GLY A 67 -1.67 8.05 24.87
N ALA A 68 -1.46 9.07 24.03
CA ALA A 68 -2.57 9.86 23.48
C ALA A 68 -3.09 9.28 22.15
N PRO A 69 -4.41 9.27 21.88
CA PRO A 69 -4.92 9.11 20.52
C PRO A 69 -4.25 10.16 19.64
N LEU A 70 -3.70 9.72 18.51
CA LEU A 70 -3.04 10.62 17.56
C LEU A 70 -4.00 11.77 17.21
N PRO A 71 -3.54 13.03 17.24
CA PRO A 71 -4.35 14.11 16.67
C PRO A 71 -4.64 13.74 15.21
N ARG A 72 -5.93 13.85 14.84
CA ARG A 72 -6.47 13.59 13.50
C ARG A 72 -5.59 14.31 12.47
N ALA A 73 -4.65 13.59 11.87
CA ALA A 73 -3.74 14.20 10.93
C ALA A 73 -4.51 14.33 9.62
N GLU A 74 -5.04 15.52 9.34
CA GLU A 74 -5.81 15.78 8.12
C GLU A 74 -5.10 15.18 6.89
N PRO A 75 -5.84 14.53 5.97
CA PRO A 75 -5.26 14.06 4.72
C PRO A 75 -4.52 15.20 4.04
N ARG A 76 -3.24 14.97 3.68
CA ARG A 76 -2.43 15.96 2.98
C ARG A 76 -2.09 15.45 1.59
N ALA A 77 -2.20 16.33 0.59
CA ALA A 77 -1.71 16.04 -0.74
C ALA A 77 -0.17 16.13 -0.75
N GLY A 78 0.50 15.05 -1.13
CA GLY A 78 1.95 15.01 -1.24
C GLY A 78 2.45 15.66 -2.52
N THR A 79 3.64 16.28 -2.42
CA THR A 79 4.29 16.99 -3.53
C THR A 79 5.07 16.07 -4.48
N GLY A 80 5.28 14.80 -4.11
CA GLY A 80 6.14 13.85 -4.83
C GLY A 80 7.65 14.13 -4.75
N ARG A 81 8.08 15.08 -3.91
CA ARG A 81 9.52 15.37 -3.69
C ARG A 81 10.28 14.18 -3.11
N VAL A 82 9.63 13.43 -2.21
CA VAL A 82 10.16 12.18 -1.69
C VAL A 82 9.59 11.03 -2.53
N SER A 83 10.47 10.24 -3.12
CA SER A 83 10.09 9.09 -3.93
C SER A 83 10.40 7.79 -3.17
N PRO A 84 9.41 6.93 -2.93
CA PRO A 84 9.69 5.62 -2.37
C PRO A 84 10.43 4.75 -3.39
N THR A 85 11.11 3.73 -2.92
CA THR A 85 11.93 2.83 -3.76
C THR A 85 11.33 1.44 -3.83
N LYS A 86 11.68 0.67 -4.86
CA LYS A 86 11.36 -0.75 -4.87
C LYS A 86 12.26 -1.48 -3.89
N PHE A 87 11.69 -2.39 -3.12
CA PHE A 87 12.44 -3.38 -2.40
C PHE A 87 12.78 -4.53 -3.34
N SER A 88 14.06 -4.79 -3.52
CA SER A 88 14.56 -5.92 -4.30
C SER A 88 15.37 -6.82 -3.38
N PRO A 89 14.93 -8.07 -3.13
CA PRO A 89 15.72 -9.01 -2.36
C PRO A 89 17.03 -9.33 -3.08
N SER A 90 18.12 -9.50 -2.34
CA SER A 90 19.43 -9.84 -2.93
C SER A 90 19.42 -11.20 -3.63
N ASN A 91 18.61 -12.15 -3.14
CA ASN A 91 18.35 -13.41 -3.80
C ASN A 91 16.90 -13.43 -4.31
N PRO A 92 16.64 -13.64 -5.62
CA PRO A 92 15.30 -13.72 -6.17
C PRO A 92 14.41 -14.83 -5.58
N SER A 93 14.99 -15.86 -4.94
CA SER A 93 14.22 -16.92 -4.26
C SER A 93 13.80 -16.54 -2.84
N ASP A 94 14.25 -15.39 -2.32
CA ASP A 94 13.86 -14.94 -1.00
C ASP A 94 12.39 -14.56 -0.96
N THR A 95 11.74 -14.97 0.12
CA THR A 95 10.35 -14.69 0.41
C THR A 95 10.25 -13.65 1.53
N PRO A 96 9.12 -12.94 1.65
CA PRO A 96 8.83 -12.14 2.82
C PRO A 96 9.04 -12.89 4.14
N GLN A 97 8.65 -14.16 4.21
CA GLN A 97 8.80 -14.98 5.42
C GLN A 97 10.27 -15.29 5.74
N THR A 98 11.12 -15.46 4.73
CA THR A 98 12.55 -15.70 4.95
C THR A 98 13.29 -14.43 5.35
N LEU A 99 12.99 -13.30 4.69
CA LEU A 99 13.68 -12.03 4.95
C LEU A 99 13.14 -11.26 6.15
N PHE A 100 11.84 -11.38 6.44
CA PHE A 100 11.14 -10.67 7.51
C PHE A 100 10.44 -11.67 8.44
N PRO A 101 11.20 -12.54 9.13
CA PRO A 101 10.60 -13.46 10.09
C PRO A 101 9.89 -12.68 11.22
N LEU A 102 8.93 -13.35 11.85
CA LEU A 102 8.30 -12.83 13.05
C LEU A 102 9.33 -12.72 14.18
N ARG A 103 9.52 -11.50 14.70
CA ARG A 103 10.36 -11.23 15.87
C ARG A 103 9.63 -10.33 16.84
N ARG A 104 9.86 -10.57 18.12
CA ARG A 104 9.33 -9.76 19.22
C ARG A 104 10.14 -8.47 19.28
N THR A 105 9.49 -7.32 19.22
CA THR A 105 10.09 -6.02 19.48
C THR A 105 9.75 -5.57 20.89
N GLU A 106 10.77 -5.24 21.68
CA GLU A 106 10.60 -4.67 23.03
C GLU A 106 10.31 -3.16 22.98
N ASN A 107 10.49 -2.52 21.82
CA ASN A 107 10.26 -1.08 21.64
C ASN A 107 8.77 -0.74 21.58
N ALA A 108 7.90 -1.73 21.31
CA ALA A 108 6.46 -1.58 21.42
C ALA A 108 6.02 -1.83 22.87
N THR A 109 5.04 -1.07 23.35
CA THR A 109 4.43 -1.29 24.66
C THR A 109 2.95 -1.63 24.48
N PRO A 110 2.49 -2.84 24.86
CA PRO A 110 3.30 -3.98 25.31
C PRO A 110 4.15 -4.56 24.15
N PRO A 111 5.19 -5.35 24.43
CA PRO A 111 6.00 -5.96 23.37
C PRO A 111 5.16 -6.83 22.44
N VAL A 112 5.37 -6.68 21.14
CA VAL A 112 4.58 -7.35 20.10
C VAL A 112 5.50 -8.03 19.09
N TYR A 113 4.97 -9.06 18.44
CA TYR A 113 5.63 -9.63 17.26
C TYR A 113 5.37 -8.75 16.04
N ARG A 114 6.37 -8.62 15.17
CA ARG A 114 6.35 -7.91 13.88
C ARG A 114 7.17 -8.70 12.85
N PHE A 115 6.93 -8.45 11.57
CA PHE A 115 7.77 -8.98 10.49
C PHE A 115 9.03 -8.09 10.36
N ILE A 116 10.11 -8.45 11.04
CA ILE A 116 11.33 -7.63 11.12
C ILE A 116 12.43 -8.23 10.24
N ARG A 117 13.09 -7.41 9.42
CA ARG A 117 14.16 -7.80 8.48
C ARG A 117 15.31 -8.49 9.20
N ARG A 118 15.60 -9.77 8.90
CA ARG A 118 16.54 -10.64 9.65
C ARG A 118 17.85 -9.96 10.09
N ASN A 119 18.44 -9.14 9.22
CA ASN A 119 19.75 -8.51 9.43
C ASN A 119 19.68 -7.00 9.73
N ASP A 120 18.47 -6.43 9.94
CA ASP A 120 18.26 -5.02 10.28
C ASP A 120 16.97 -4.88 11.10
N GLU A 121 17.09 -4.69 12.41
CA GLU A 121 15.94 -4.62 13.31
C GLU A 121 15.10 -3.34 13.16
N THR A 122 15.62 -2.34 12.43
CA THR A 122 14.90 -1.10 12.15
C THR A 122 14.02 -1.19 10.91
N GLN A 123 14.17 -2.25 10.12
CA GLN A 123 13.37 -2.47 8.92
C GLN A 123 12.31 -3.54 9.14
N PHE A 124 11.07 -3.24 8.77
CA PHE A 124 9.93 -4.12 8.95
C PHE A 124 9.04 -4.18 7.72
N LEU A 125 8.17 -5.18 7.68
CA LEU A 125 7.27 -5.45 6.57
C LEU A 125 5.81 -5.43 7.02
N ILE A 126 4.96 -4.85 6.18
CA ILE A 126 3.50 -4.95 6.27
C ILE A 126 3.00 -5.51 4.94
N TYR A 127 2.13 -6.52 5.00
CA TYR A 127 1.39 -6.98 3.82
C TYR A 127 0.14 -6.13 3.63
N THR A 128 -0.22 -5.82 2.39
CA THR A 128 -1.44 -5.07 2.05
C THR A 128 -2.16 -5.70 0.88
N ASP A 129 -3.49 -5.63 0.89
CA ASP A 129 -4.34 -6.11 -0.21
C ASP A 129 -5.65 -5.33 -0.29
N GLY A 130 -6.17 -5.18 -1.52
CA GLY A 130 -7.46 -4.62 -1.82
C GLY A 130 -8.29 -5.52 -2.74
N ALA A 131 -9.46 -5.93 -2.27
CA ALA A 131 -10.37 -6.75 -3.05
C ALA A 131 -11.63 -5.98 -3.43
N CYS A 132 -12.20 -6.29 -4.60
CA CYS A 132 -13.53 -5.82 -4.99
C CYS A 132 -14.37 -6.96 -5.54
N LEU A 133 -15.44 -7.30 -4.82
CA LEU A 133 -16.48 -8.23 -5.26
C LEU A 133 -17.31 -7.54 -6.34
N ASP A 134 -17.64 -8.27 -7.41
CA ASP A 134 -18.35 -7.72 -8.58
C ASP A 134 -17.63 -6.49 -9.18
N ASN A 135 -16.29 -6.53 -9.21
CA ASN A 135 -15.46 -5.44 -9.73
C ASN A 135 -15.81 -5.12 -11.20
N GLY A 136 -16.14 -3.86 -11.48
CA GLY A 136 -16.62 -3.42 -12.80
C GLY A 136 -18.04 -3.88 -13.15
N GLY A 137 -18.73 -4.57 -12.24
CA GLY A 137 -20.09 -5.04 -12.38
C GLY A 137 -21.13 -4.04 -11.89
N ALA A 138 -22.35 -4.52 -11.66
CA ALA A 138 -23.49 -3.68 -11.30
C ALA A 138 -23.51 -3.30 -9.82
N ASN A 139 -22.94 -4.13 -8.95
CA ASN A 139 -22.97 -3.96 -7.50
C ASN A 139 -21.57 -4.15 -6.87
N PRO A 140 -20.57 -3.38 -7.29
CA PRO A 140 -19.22 -3.54 -6.79
C PRO A 140 -19.15 -3.21 -5.29
N ARG A 141 -18.45 -4.05 -4.54
CA ARG A 141 -18.16 -3.83 -3.11
C ARG A 141 -16.72 -4.13 -2.85
N ALA A 142 -15.99 -3.17 -2.29
CA ALA A 142 -14.57 -3.30 -2.08
C ALA A 142 -14.19 -3.33 -0.60
N GLY A 143 -13.07 -3.97 -0.30
CA GLY A 143 -12.54 -4.14 1.05
C GLY A 143 -11.03 -4.09 1.04
N CYS A 144 -10.49 -3.58 2.13
CA CYS A 144 -9.06 -3.35 2.32
C CYS A 144 -8.56 -4.23 3.47
N CYS A 145 -7.32 -4.68 3.39
CA CYS A 145 -6.64 -5.36 4.49
C CYS A 145 -5.16 -4.98 4.55
N PHE A 146 -4.63 -4.91 5.77
CA PHE A 146 -3.19 -4.96 5.98
C PHE A 146 -2.81 -5.86 7.18
N LEU A 147 -1.71 -6.59 7.05
CA LEU A 147 -1.16 -7.47 8.08
C LEU A 147 0.18 -6.93 8.55
N TYR A 148 0.26 -6.66 9.85
CA TYR A 148 1.41 -6.05 10.49
C TYR A 148 2.05 -6.96 11.54
N ARG A 149 1.46 -8.14 11.79
CA ARG A 149 2.03 -9.24 12.58
C ARG A 149 1.27 -10.54 12.35
N ASN A 150 1.69 -11.61 13.03
CA ASN A 150 0.94 -12.86 13.07
C ASN A 150 -0.39 -12.71 13.85
N SER A 151 -1.38 -13.48 13.43
CA SER A 151 -2.55 -13.76 14.27
C SER A 151 -2.12 -14.66 15.43
N THR A 152 -2.31 -14.19 16.66
CA THR A 152 -1.97 -14.99 17.84
C THR A 152 -3.00 -16.10 18.06
N GLN A 153 -2.70 -17.09 18.91
CA GLN A 153 -3.71 -18.06 19.35
C GLN A 153 -4.92 -17.40 20.05
N ASN A 154 -4.78 -16.15 20.53
CA ASN A 154 -5.90 -15.39 21.05
C ASN A 154 -6.71 -14.77 19.89
N PRO A 155 -7.97 -15.21 19.68
CA PRO A 155 -8.80 -14.75 18.57
C PRO A 155 -9.21 -13.27 18.67
N LYS A 156 -9.01 -12.62 19.83
CA LYS A 156 -9.26 -11.18 20.00
C LYS A 156 -8.10 -10.30 19.51
N ILE A 157 -6.93 -10.90 19.24
CA ILE A 157 -5.68 -10.19 18.95
C ILE A 157 -5.26 -10.53 17.51
N CYS A 158 -6.02 -10.02 16.54
CA CYS A 158 -5.76 -10.20 15.12
C CYS A 158 -4.47 -9.49 14.70
N GLY A 159 -3.63 -10.16 13.90
CA GLY A 159 -2.40 -9.58 13.36
C GLY A 159 -2.60 -8.66 12.15
N TYR A 160 -3.87 -8.37 11.85
CA TYR A 160 -4.34 -7.66 10.69
C TYR A 160 -5.45 -6.70 11.05
N THR A 161 -5.68 -5.75 10.16
CA THR A 161 -6.83 -4.85 10.17
C THR A 161 -7.49 -4.92 8.81
N SER A 162 -8.82 -5.09 8.77
CA SER A 162 -9.59 -5.18 7.53
C SER A 162 -10.89 -4.37 7.64
N PHE A 163 -11.24 -3.63 6.59
CA PHE A 163 -12.40 -2.72 6.59
C PHE A 163 -12.96 -2.56 5.17
N PRO A 164 -14.28 -2.34 5.01
CA PRO A 164 -14.85 -2.04 3.70
C PRO A 164 -14.32 -0.69 3.18
N LEU A 165 -14.06 -0.59 1.89
CA LEU A 165 -13.63 0.66 1.26
C LEU A 165 -14.73 1.72 1.42
N GLU A 166 -14.36 2.89 1.93
CA GLU A 166 -15.31 3.98 2.16
C GLU A 166 -15.89 4.50 0.84
N LYS A 167 -17.10 5.06 0.89
CA LYS A 167 -17.74 5.63 -0.31
C LYS A 167 -17.06 6.92 -0.76
N GLN A 168 -16.60 7.72 0.18
CA GLN A 168 -15.88 8.96 -0.09
C GLN A 168 -14.37 8.76 -0.02
N GLY A 169 -13.65 9.48 -0.88
CA GLY A 169 -12.20 9.60 -0.82
C GLY A 169 -11.74 10.63 0.22
N PRO A 170 -10.42 10.87 0.34
CA PRO A 170 -9.84 11.83 1.27
C PRO A 170 -10.35 13.29 1.11
N THR A 171 -10.94 13.61 -0.05
CA THR A 171 -11.51 14.94 -0.36
C THR A 171 -12.99 15.07 0.00
N GLY A 172 -13.61 14.03 0.57
CA GLY A 172 -15.05 13.99 0.87
C GLY A 172 -15.95 13.73 -0.34
N ILE A 173 -15.37 13.52 -1.53
CA ILE A 173 -16.11 13.24 -2.76
C ILE A 173 -16.36 11.74 -2.87
N GLU A 174 -17.56 11.35 -3.32
CA GLU A 174 -17.90 9.95 -3.58
C GLU A 174 -17.14 9.37 -4.79
N HIS A 175 -16.70 8.12 -4.66
CA HIS A 175 -15.96 7.41 -5.69
C HIS A 175 -16.47 5.97 -5.87
N PRO A 176 -16.25 5.38 -7.06
CA PRO A 176 -16.65 4.00 -7.32
C PRO A 176 -15.89 3.02 -6.44
N GLN A 177 -16.52 1.87 -6.15
CA GLN A 177 -15.89 0.77 -5.45
C GLN A 177 -15.07 -0.05 -6.47
N THR A 178 -13.75 -0.06 -6.35
CA THR A 178 -12.87 -0.81 -7.27
C THR A 178 -11.73 -1.47 -6.50
N SER A 179 -11.14 -2.52 -7.08
CA SER A 179 -9.95 -3.17 -6.50
C SER A 179 -8.79 -2.18 -6.39
N ASN A 180 -8.49 -1.43 -7.45
CA ASN A 180 -7.37 -0.47 -7.46
C ASN A 180 -7.50 0.62 -6.39
N ARG A 181 -8.72 1.08 -6.06
CA ARG A 181 -8.92 2.00 -4.94
C ARG A 181 -8.72 1.33 -3.58
N ALA A 182 -9.21 0.10 -3.43
CA ALA A 182 -9.00 -0.67 -2.21
C ALA A 182 -7.53 -0.97 -1.95
N GLU A 183 -6.74 -1.25 -2.99
CA GLU A 183 -5.29 -1.48 -2.90
C GLU A 183 -4.57 -0.24 -2.35
N LEU A 184 -4.79 0.94 -2.95
CA LEU A 184 -4.21 2.20 -2.47
C LEU A 184 -4.64 2.53 -1.05
N ARG A 185 -5.93 2.34 -0.76
CA ARG A 185 -6.51 2.62 0.56
C ARG A 185 -5.92 1.73 1.65
N ALA A 186 -5.63 0.46 1.36
CA ALA A 186 -5.01 -0.48 2.30
C ALA A 186 -3.60 -0.02 2.71
N VAL A 187 -2.80 0.46 1.76
CA VAL A 187 -1.47 1.03 2.03
C VAL A 187 -1.57 2.28 2.90
N ILE A 188 -2.47 3.22 2.55
CA ILE A 188 -2.69 4.44 3.33
C ILE A 188 -3.13 4.10 4.75
N ALA A 189 -4.04 3.12 4.92
CA ALA A 189 -4.46 2.68 6.25
C ALA A 189 -3.30 2.09 7.05
N ALA A 190 -2.48 1.24 6.45
CA ALA A 190 -1.31 0.66 7.10
C ALA A 190 -0.34 1.75 7.58
N MET A 191 -0.08 2.74 6.74
CA MET A 191 0.80 3.87 7.06
C MET A 191 0.21 4.79 8.14
N ARG A 192 -1.11 4.91 8.24
CA ARG A 192 -1.77 5.78 9.23
C ARG A 192 -2.22 5.06 10.51
N PHE A 193 -2.03 3.75 10.58
CA PHE A 193 -2.56 2.93 11.67
C PHE A 193 -1.92 3.25 13.03
N ARG A 194 -0.60 3.45 13.07
CA ARG A 194 0.19 3.64 14.29
C ARG A 194 1.43 4.49 14.02
N VAL A 195 2.03 5.01 15.10
CA VAL A 195 3.35 5.65 15.08
C VAL A 195 4.44 4.59 15.02
N TRP A 196 4.68 4.03 13.84
CA TRP A 196 5.65 2.95 13.62
C TRP A 196 7.09 3.33 14.04
N THR A 197 7.47 4.60 13.89
CA THR A 197 8.77 5.13 14.35
C THR A 197 8.98 4.99 15.86
N GLY A 198 7.89 4.98 16.64
CA GLY A 198 7.90 4.72 18.08
C GLY A 198 8.30 3.30 18.45
N GLU A 199 8.17 2.33 17.53
CA GLU A 199 8.64 0.94 17.72
C GLU A 199 10.13 0.77 17.33
N GLY A 200 10.86 1.87 17.12
CA GLY A 200 12.26 1.84 16.67
C GLY A 200 12.42 1.55 15.18
N CYS A 201 11.33 1.55 14.41
CA CYS A 201 11.38 1.33 12.97
C CYS A 201 11.87 2.58 12.23
N ARG A 202 12.66 2.37 11.17
CA ARG A 202 13.23 3.39 10.29
C ARG A 202 13.01 3.07 8.81
N CYS A 203 12.60 1.85 8.48
CA CYS A 203 12.21 1.52 7.11
C CYS A 203 11.02 0.57 7.07
N LEU A 204 9.95 0.98 6.39
CA LEU A 204 8.76 0.17 6.14
C LEU A 204 8.81 -0.39 4.71
N VAL A 205 8.70 -1.70 4.59
CA VAL A 205 8.49 -2.41 3.33
C VAL A 205 7.01 -2.80 3.21
N ILE A 206 6.32 -2.25 2.23
CA ILE A 206 4.96 -2.63 1.87
C ILE A 206 5.04 -3.81 0.88
N ALA A 207 4.57 -4.98 1.30
CA ALA A 207 4.45 -6.16 0.45
C ALA A 207 3.02 -6.28 -0.10
N THR A 208 2.89 -6.32 -1.42
CA THR A 208 1.61 -6.43 -2.12
C THR A 208 1.83 -7.12 -3.47
N ASP A 209 0.82 -7.83 -3.96
CA ASP A 209 0.74 -8.36 -5.33
C ASP A 209 0.28 -7.32 -6.36
N SER A 210 -0.15 -6.14 -5.90
CA SER A 210 -0.60 -5.05 -6.77
C SER A 210 0.55 -4.37 -7.50
N GLU A 211 0.73 -4.73 -8.77
CA GLU A 211 1.61 -3.99 -9.70
C GLU A 211 1.20 -2.52 -9.81
N TYR A 212 -0.12 -2.26 -9.77
CA TYR A 212 -0.66 -0.90 -9.83
C TYR A 212 -0.08 -0.02 -8.72
N VAL A 213 -0.02 -0.53 -7.48
CA VAL A 213 0.55 0.19 -6.33
C VAL A 213 2.07 0.30 -6.45
N VAL A 214 2.76 -0.81 -6.71
CA VAL A 214 4.23 -0.86 -6.68
C VAL A 214 4.82 0.00 -7.79
N GLU A 215 4.42 -0.21 -9.04
CA GLU A 215 4.92 0.57 -10.17
C GLU A 215 4.37 2.00 -10.14
N GLY A 216 3.12 2.20 -9.71
CA GLY A 216 2.55 3.54 -9.60
C GLY A 216 3.32 4.42 -8.62
N MET A 217 3.63 3.92 -7.42
CA MET A 217 4.42 4.68 -6.44
C MET A 217 5.88 4.86 -6.80
N THR A 218 6.49 3.88 -7.50
CA THR A 218 7.94 3.87 -7.71
C THR A 218 8.37 4.41 -9.09
N LYS A 219 7.43 4.48 -10.04
CA LYS A 219 7.69 4.96 -11.41
C LYS A 219 6.67 6.00 -11.86
N TRP A 220 5.40 5.61 -12.00
CA TRP A 220 4.44 6.37 -12.81
C TRP A 220 4.03 7.72 -12.20
N VAL A 221 3.93 7.78 -10.87
CA VAL A 221 3.46 9.00 -10.18
C VAL A 221 4.33 10.22 -10.47
N LYS A 222 5.63 10.05 -10.73
CA LYS A 222 6.52 11.14 -11.14
C LYS A 222 6.10 11.74 -12.49
N GLY A 223 5.80 10.88 -13.45
CA GLY A 223 5.28 11.27 -14.77
C GLY A 223 3.93 11.97 -14.64
N TRP A 224 3.01 11.39 -13.86
CA TRP A 224 1.70 11.99 -13.60
C TRP A 224 1.81 13.38 -12.97
N ILE A 225 2.64 13.58 -11.95
CA ILE A 225 2.84 14.90 -11.34
C ILE A 225 3.38 15.91 -12.36
N ARG A 226 4.40 15.50 -13.14
CA ARG A 226 4.98 16.36 -14.19
C ARG A 226 3.95 16.75 -15.25
N ASN A 227 3.05 15.83 -15.59
CA ASN A 227 1.97 16.05 -16.56
C ASN A 227 0.67 16.56 -15.93
N ASN A 228 0.75 17.19 -14.75
CA ASN A 228 -0.40 17.78 -14.04
C ASN A 228 -1.59 16.79 -13.86
N TRP A 229 -1.26 15.56 -13.48
CA TRP A 229 -2.16 14.44 -13.28
C TRP A 229 -3.00 14.07 -14.50
N LYS A 230 -2.41 14.17 -15.69
CA LYS A 230 -2.98 13.68 -16.94
C LYS A 230 -2.24 12.45 -17.44
N THR A 231 -3.02 11.52 -17.98
CA THR A 231 -2.55 10.35 -18.72
C THR A 231 -2.01 10.75 -20.08
N SER A 232 -1.35 9.82 -20.76
CA SER A 232 -0.85 9.99 -22.14
C SER A 232 -1.95 10.38 -23.15
N THR A 233 -3.19 9.95 -22.91
CA THR A 233 -4.36 10.31 -23.72
C THR A 233 -4.97 11.67 -23.37
N GLY A 234 -4.39 12.39 -22.40
CA GLY A 234 -4.88 13.68 -21.91
C GLY A 234 -6.02 13.59 -20.88
N ALA A 235 -6.57 12.39 -20.65
CA ALA A 235 -7.55 12.15 -19.59
C ALA A 235 -6.93 12.32 -18.20
N SER A 236 -7.75 12.62 -17.19
CA SER A 236 -7.27 12.67 -15.80
C SER A 236 -6.88 11.29 -15.28
N VAL A 237 -5.77 11.20 -14.55
CA VAL A 237 -5.31 9.97 -13.91
C VAL A 237 -6.35 9.49 -12.90
N LYS A 238 -6.68 8.19 -12.93
CA LYS A 238 -7.64 7.63 -11.97
C LYS A 238 -7.08 7.62 -10.56
N ASN A 239 -7.97 7.73 -9.57
CA ASN A 239 -7.64 7.63 -8.14
C ASN A 239 -6.63 8.67 -7.66
N LYS A 240 -6.54 9.82 -8.36
CA LYS A 240 -5.65 10.93 -8.01
C LYS A 240 -5.76 11.31 -6.52
N ASP A 241 -6.97 11.32 -5.97
CA ASP A 241 -7.25 11.63 -4.57
C ASP A 241 -6.47 10.73 -3.59
N LEU A 242 -6.41 9.42 -3.86
CA LEU A 242 -5.66 8.47 -3.05
C LEU A 242 -4.17 8.51 -3.34
N TRP A 243 -3.75 8.73 -4.59
CA TRP A 243 -2.33 8.91 -4.91
C TRP A 243 -1.73 10.13 -4.23
N GLU A 244 -2.41 11.28 -4.27
CA GLU A 244 -2.00 12.49 -3.58
C GLU A 244 -1.92 12.26 -2.07
N CYS A 245 -2.90 11.57 -1.49
CA CYS A 245 -2.87 11.20 -0.07
C CYS A 245 -1.68 10.27 0.26
N LEU A 246 -1.45 9.23 -0.53
CA LEU A 246 -0.35 8.28 -0.33
C LEU A 246 1.03 8.95 -0.43
N LEU A 247 1.23 9.85 -1.40
CA LEU A 247 2.43 10.69 -1.48
C LEU A 247 2.58 11.57 -0.24
N GLY A 248 1.48 12.08 0.29
CA GLY A 248 1.45 12.87 1.52
C GLY A 248 1.97 12.07 2.71
N GLU A 249 1.51 10.83 2.86
CA GLU A 249 1.96 9.91 3.90
C GLU A 249 3.44 9.51 3.72
N VAL A 250 3.91 9.26 2.49
CA VAL A 250 5.34 9.01 2.21
C VAL A 250 6.19 10.19 2.68
N GLY A 251 5.78 11.43 2.37
CA GLY A 251 6.49 12.61 2.87
C GLY A 251 6.49 12.70 4.39
N ARG A 252 5.39 12.28 5.05
CA ARG A 252 5.23 12.43 6.50
C ARG A 252 6.17 11.48 7.21
N TRP A 253 6.19 10.23 6.74
CA TRP A 253 7.13 9.24 7.24
C TRP A 253 8.57 9.64 7.00
N ASN A 254 8.89 10.26 5.86
CA ASN A 254 10.24 10.77 5.61
C ASN A 254 10.64 11.88 6.60
N GLU A 255 9.74 12.82 6.90
CA GLU A 255 9.94 13.85 7.94
C GLU A 255 10.19 13.23 9.33
N GLU A 256 9.57 12.09 9.63
CA GLU A 256 9.78 11.32 10.86
C GLU A 256 10.98 10.34 10.80
N GLY A 257 11.79 10.37 9.74
CA GLY A 257 12.96 9.51 9.59
C GLY A 257 12.65 8.05 9.21
N MET A 258 11.48 7.79 8.64
CA MET A 258 11.07 6.49 8.11
C MET A 258 11.10 6.48 6.57
N ARG A 259 11.92 5.58 6.01
CA ARG A 259 11.98 5.31 4.57
C ARG A 259 10.93 4.28 4.16
N ILE A 260 10.21 4.55 3.07
CA ILE A 260 9.18 3.64 2.52
C ILE A 260 9.72 2.90 1.30
N GLN A 261 9.51 1.58 1.25
CA GLN A 261 9.80 0.74 0.09
C GLN A 261 8.59 -0.12 -0.29
N PHE A 262 8.48 -0.45 -1.57
CA PHE A 262 7.41 -1.31 -2.10
C PHE A 262 8.00 -2.60 -2.66
N TRP A 263 7.47 -3.74 -2.24
CA TRP A 263 7.84 -5.06 -2.75
C TRP A 263 6.64 -5.69 -3.47
N ARG A 264 6.77 -5.88 -4.78
CA ARG A 264 5.84 -6.72 -5.54
C ARG A 264 6.08 -8.19 -5.20
N THR A 265 5.14 -8.81 -4.51
CA THR A 265 5.17 -10.23 -4.15
C THR A 265 4.18 -11.03 -4.98
N PRO A 266 4.45 -12.30 -5.31
CA PRO A 266 3.44 -13.18 -5.89
C PRO A 266 2.21 -13.30 -4.98
N ARG A 267 0.99 -13.34 -5.54
CA ARG A 267 -0.27 -13.43 -4.77
C ARG A 267 -0.36 -14.66 -3.88
N GLU A 268 0.30 -15.77 -4.21
CA GLU A 268 0.39 -16.92 -3.32
C GLU A 268 1.01 -16.59 -1.95
N TRP A 269 1.83 -15.54 -1.88
CA TRP A 269 2.45 -15.07 -0.63
C TRP A 269 1.58 -14.05 0.12
N ASN A 270 0.55 -13.49 -0.52
CA ASN A 270 -0.35 -12.47 0.03
C ASN A 270 -1.77 -12.99 0.35
N THR A 271 -1.96 -14.32 0.35
CA THR A 271 -3.30 -14.95 0.44
C THR A 271 -4.09 -14.60 1.71
N GLU A 272 -3.43 -14.38 2.84
CA GLU A 272 -4.11 -13.99 4.09
C GLU A 272 -4.71 -12.58 3.99
N ALA A 273 -4.00 -11.64 3.35
CA ALA A 273 -4.48 -10.29 3.10
C ALA A 273 -5.68 -10.29 2.16
N ASP A 274 -5.57 -11.01 1.04
CA ASP A 274 -6.64 -11.19 0.05
C ASP A 274 -7.93 -11.74 0.67
N GLN A 275 -7.82 -12.76 1.51
CA GLN A 275 -8.98 -13.34 2.18
C GLN A 275 -9.66 -12.33 3.11
N HIS A 276 -8.90 -11.60 3.91
CA HIS A 276 -9.45 -10.62 4.84
C HIS A 276 -10.03 -9.40 4.11
N ALA A 277 -9.43 -8.96 3.00
CA ALA A 277 -9.95 -7.90 2.14
C ALA A 277 -11.30 -8.31 1.51
N LYS A 278 -11.40 -9.54 0.99
CA LYS A 278 -12.66 -10.10 0.46
C LYS A 278 -13.76 -10.22 1.51
N VAL A 279 -13.42 -10.65 2.72
CA VAL A 279 -14.38 -10.68 3.85
C VAL A 279 -14.80 -9.26 4.25
N ALA A 280 -13.89 -8.29 4.21
CA ALA A 280 -14.25 -6.90 4.48
C ALA A 280 -15.20 -6.34 3.42
N ALA A 281 -15.02 -6.71 2.14
CA ALA A 281 -15.88 -6.32 1.03
C ALA A 281 -17.35 -6.81 1.14
N THR A 282 -17.65 -7.80 1.99
CA THR A 282 -19.04 -8.22 2.24
C THR A 282 -19.75 -7.34 3.26
N LYS A 283 -19.04 -6.46 3.96
CA LYS A 283 -19.58 -5.58 5.01
C LYS A 283 -20.10 -4.28 4.42
N SER A 284 -20.92 -3.57 5.19
CA SER A 284 -21.42 -2.24 4.81
C SER A 284 -20.31 -1.20 4.91
N ALA A 285 -20.02 -0.52 3.80
CA ALA A 285 -19.08 0.59 3.75
C ALA A 285 -19.57 1.80 4.56
N SER A 286 -18.64 2.44 5.29
CA SER A 286 -18.88 3.77 5.85
C SER A 286 -18.96 4.81 4.74
N GLN A 287 -19.62 5.92 5.04
CA GLN A 287 -19.72 7.03 4.12
C GLN A 287 -18.38 7.77 3.97
N GLU A 288 -17.80 8.17 5.10
CA GLU A 288 -16.66 9.08 5.16
C GLU A 288 -15.33 8.33 5.21
N PHE A 289 -14.33 8.88 4.52
CA PHE A 289 -12.92 8.50 4.68
C PHE A 289 -12.44 8.82 6.10
N GLY A 290 -11.73 7.89 6.73
CA GLY A 290 -11.23 8.12 8.09
C GLY A 290 -10.04 7.26 8.47
N ASP A 291 -9.47 7.57 9.63
CA ASP A 291 -8.43 6.73 10.21
C ASP A 291 -9.03 5.42 10.73
N ILE A 292 -8.32 4.32 10.44
CA ILE A 292 -8.70 3.02 10.94
C ILE A 292 -8.00 2.82 12.26
N HIS A 293 -8.75 2.88 13.35
CA HIS A 293 -8.21 2.65 14.68
C HIS A 293 -8.21 1.16 15.02
N GLY A 294 -7.05 0.62 15.33
CA GLY A 294 -6.95 -0.70 15.92
C GLY A 294 -7.30 -0.67 17.40
N VAL A 295 -7.59 -1.83 17.97
CA VAL A 295 -7.57 -1.97 19.43
C VAL A 295 -6.14 -1.67 19.88
N LEU A 296 -5.97 -0.68 20.77
CA LEU A 296 -4.74 -0.48 21.52
C LEU A 296 -4.54 -1.76 22.34
N VAL A 297 -3.53 -2.55 21.98
CA VAL A 297 -3.03 -3.61 22.85
C VAL A 297 -2.06 -2.95 23.81
#